data_AF-A0A0C3CU90-F1
#
_entry.id   AF-A0A0C3CU90-F1
#
_cell.length_a   1.000
_cell.length_b   1.000
_cell.length_c   1.000
_cell.angle_alpha   90.00
_cell.angle_beta   90.00
_cell.angle_gamma   90.00
#
_symmetry.space_group_name_H-M   'P 1'
#
loop_
_entity.id
_entity.type
_entity.pdbx_description
1 polymer ?
#
loop_
_entity_poly.entity_id
_entity_poly.type
_entity_poly.pdbx_seq_one_letter_code
_entity_poly.pdbx_strand_id
1 'polypeptide(L)'
;MSAPTMPPSVLTMPLLGMKSAPELFRGDHSHIRNFLDHYECLCALHNVIDDQEKVYSILQYCSTKVQETIEGMIHYHIPNWDRLKHDLLKYSDADLSDERFYKKDLKNFIVNSMHHLIHSLIAFRSYNGDFICIGGWLRNQGRISEDEFN
;
A
#
# COMPACT_ATOMS: atom_id res chain seq x y z
N MET A 1 -29.62 -23.61 -5.38
CA MET A 1 -30.14 -22.46 -6.14
C MET A 1 -28.93 -21.61 -6.49
N SER A 2 -28.49 -21.62 -7.74
CA SER A 2 -27.36 -20.78 -8.17
C SER A 2 -27.84 -19.34 -8.25
N ALA A 3 -27.15 -18.42 -7.57
CA ALA A 3 -27.43 -16.99 -7.65
C ALA A 3 -27.31 -16.53 -9.11
N PRO A 4 -28.16 -15.61 -9.58
CA PRO A 4 -28.01 -15.04 -10.91
C PRO A 4 -26.64 -14.36 -11.00
N THR A 5 -25.79 -14.85 -11.89
CA THR A 5 -24.50 -14.22 -12.20
C THR A 5 -24.78 -12.93 -12.95
N MET A 6 -24.84 -11.82 -12.20
CA MET A 6 -24.83 -10.48 -12.79
C MET A 6 -23.55 -10.32 -13.64
N PRO A 7 -23.65 -9.69 -14.83
CA PRO A 7 -22.47 -9.40 -15.63
C PRO A 7 -21.50 -8.52 -14.84
N PRO A 8 -20.18 -8.75 -14.95
CA PRO A 8 -19.17 -7.97 -14.25
C PRO A 8 -19.32 -6.48 -14.57
N SER A 9 -19.48 -5.68 -13.53
CA SER A 9 -19.62 -4.22 -13.58
C SER A 9 -19.30 -3.63 -12.20
N VAL A 10 -19.28 -2.31 -12.09
CA VAL A 10 -19.11 -1.60 -10.80
C VAL A 10 -20.10 -2.11 -9.73
N LEU A 11 -21.32 -2.48 -10.12
CA LEU A 11 -22.36 -2.98 -9.20
C LEU A 11 -22.05 -4.37 -8.62
N THR A 12 -21.13 -5.11 -9.22
CA THR A 12 -20.68 -6.42 -8.74
C THR A 12 -19.46 -6.34 -7.83
N MET A 13 -18.87 -5.15 -7.69
CA MET A 13 -17.72 -4.96 -6.81
C MET A 13 -18.13 -5.15 -5.34
N PRO A 14 -17.28 -5.77 -4.51
CA PRO A 14 -17.59 -6.10 -3.13
C PRO A 14 -17.77 -4.83 -2.30
N LEU A 15 -18.82 -4.80 -1.48
CA LEU A 15 -19.06 -3.70 -0.54
C LEU A 15 -18.04 -3.74 0.59
N LEU A 16 -17.71 -2.55 1.12
CA LEU A 16 -16.80 -2.42 2.25
C LEU A 16 -17.23 -3.32 3.42
N GLY A 17 -16.30 -4.11 3.95
CA GLY A 17 -16.55 -5.08 5.03
C GLY A 17 -16.88 -6.50 4.55
N MET A 18 -17.04 -6.73 3.24
CA MET A 18 -17.04 -8.09 2.68
C MET A 18 -15.61 -8.67 2.70
N LYS A 19 -15.48 -10.00 2.84
CA LYS A 19 -14.16 -10.68 2.87
C LYS A 19 -13.30 -10.43 1.64
N SER A 20 -13.91 -10.11 0.51
CA SER A 20 -13.25 -9.84 -0.76
C SER A 20 -13.09 -8.34 -1.06
N ALA A 21 -13.54 -7.46 -0.16
CA ALA A 21 -13.37 -6.02 -0.33
C ALA A 21 -11.98 -5.57 0.12
N PRO A 22 -11.40 -4.54 -0.53
CA PRO A 22 -10.26 -3.82 0.00
C PRO A 22 -10.54 -3.29 1.41
N GLU A 23 -9.48 -3.21 2.23
CA GLU A 23 -9.57 -2.52 3.51
C GLU A 23 -9.87 -1.03 3.30
N LEU A 24 -10.58 -0.43 4.27
CA LEU A 24 -10.94 0.99 4.23
C LEU A 24 -9.66 1.85 4.24
N PHE A 25 -9.44 2.59 3.17
CA PHE A 25 -8.30 3.48 3.06
C PHE A 25 -8.54 4.80 3.81
N ARG A 26 -7.65 5.09 4.77
CA ARG A 26 -7.74 6.26 5.66
C ARG A 26 -6.78 7.40 5.30
N GLY A 27 -6.02 7.24 4.21
CA GLY A 27 -5.00 8.21 3.80
C GLY A 27 -3.58 7.84 4.25
N ASP A 28 -3.35 6.60 4.71
CA ASP A 28 -2.05 6.16 5.20
C ASP A 28 -1.00 6.08 4.09
N HIS A 29 0.06 6.89 4.25
CA HIS A 29 1.19 6.99 3.31
C HIS A 29 1.84 5.64 2.98
N SER A 30 1.94 4.73 3.96
CA SER A 30 2.57 3.41 3.78
C SER A 30 1.70 2.40 3.02
N HIS A 31 0.38 2.62 2.94
CA HIS A 31 -0.57 1.65 2.39
C HIS A 31 -1.21 2.08 1.07
N ILE A 32 -1.05 3.34 0.65
CA ILE A 32 -1.66 3.88 -0.58
C ILE A 32 -1.30 3.06 -1.82
N ARG A 33 -0.03 2.64 -1.98
CA ARG A 33 0.40 1.83 -3.15
C ARG A 33 -0.33 0.49 -3.20
N ASN A 34 -0.28 -0.26 -2.09
CA ASN A 34 -0.95 -1.57 -1.99
C ASN A 34 -2.47 -1.45 -2.14
N PHE A 35 -3.06 -0.39 -1.59
CA PHE A 35 -4.49 -0.09 -1.76
C PHE A 35 -4.86 0.13 -3.23
N LEU A 36 -4.10 0.96 -3.95
CA LEU A 36 -4.33 1.23 -5.37
C LEU A 36 -4.14 -0.02 -6.23
N ASP A 37 -3.10 -0.82 -5.97
CA ASP A 37 -2.85 -2.07 -6.69
C ASP A 37 -3.97 -3.09 -6.47
N HIS A 38 -4.46 -3.22 -5.23
CA HIS A 38 -5.58 -4.10 -4.92
C HIS A 38 -6.87 -3.62 -5.60
N TYR A 39 -7.11 -2.31 -5.59
CA TYR A 39 -8.25 -1.72 -6.28
C TYR A 39 -8.19 -1.94 -7.80
N GLU A 40 -7.03 -1.78 -8.44
CA GLU A 40 -6.86 -2.05 -9.87
C GLU A 40 -7.09 -3.53 -10.21
N CYS A 41 -6.59 -4.45 -9.37
CA CYS A 41 -6.88 -5.88 -9.50
C CYS A 41 -8.39 -6.15 -9.42
N LEU A 42 -9.09 -5.46 -8.53
CA LEU A 42 -10.53 -5.58 -8.36
C LEU A 42 -11.29 -5.05 -9.58
N CYS A 43 -10.90 -3.89 -10.11
CA CYS A 43 -11.46 -3.36 -11.35
C CYS A 43 -11.27 -4.34 -12.52
N ALA A 44 -10.08 -4.93 -12.65
CA ALA A 44 -9.80 -5.93 -13.68
C ALA A 44 -10.68 -7.19 -13.52
N LEU A 45 -10.87 -7.68 -12.29
CA LEU A 45 -11.72 -8.82 -11.99
C LEU A 45 -13.20 -8.57 -12.35
N HIS A 46 -13.66 -7.34 -12.11
CA HIS A 46 -15.04 -6.93 -12.33
C HIS A 46 -15.27 -6.26 -13.70
N ASN A 47 -14.29 -6.32 -14.60
CA ASN A 47 -14.33 -5.73 -15.95
C ASN A 47 -14.66 -4.22 -15.97
N VAL A 48 -14.23 -3.49 -14.93
CA VAL A 48 -14.34 -2.03 -14.84
C VAL A 48 -13.17 -1.43 -15.60
N ILE A 49 -13.38 -1.20 -16.89
CA ILE A 49 -12.36 -0.70 -17.81
C ILE A 49 -12.42 0.82 -17.91
N ASP A 50 -13.62 1.38 -17.80
CA ASP A 50 -13.88 2.80 -18.01
C ASP A 50 -13.33 3.65 -16.87
N ASP A 51 -12.65 4.75 -17.22
CA ASP A 51 -12.00 5.62 -16.25
C ASP A 51 -13.00 6.37 -15.38
N GLN A 52 -14.17 6.72 -15.92
CA GLN A 52 -15.24 7.35 -15.15
C GLN A 52 -15.74 6.40 -14.07
N GLU A 53 -15.97 5.14 -14.42
CA GLU A 53 -16.36 4.12 -13.45
C GLU A 53 -15.31 3.89 -12.36
N LYS A 54 -14.02 3.87 -12.71
CA LYS A 54 -12.93 3.72 -11.73
C LYS A 54 -12.89 4.90 -10.75
N VAL A 55 -12.86 6.11 -11.30
CA VAL A 55 -12.77 7.35 -10.52
C VAL A 55 -13.92 7.48 -9.50
N TYR A 56 -15.13 7.04 -9.84
CA TYR A 56 -16.26 7.08 -8.91
C TYR A 56 -16.28 5.90 -7.93
N SER A 57 -15.92 4.69 -8.37
CA SER A 57 -16.02 3.50 -7.53
C SER A 57 -14.96 3.43 -6.43
N ILE A 58 -13.79 4.06 -6.61
CA ILE A 58 -12.74 4.11 -5.58
C ILE A 58 -13.22 4.75 -4.26
N LEU A 59 -14.18 5.69 -4.33
CA LEU A 59 -14.73 6.37 -3.15
C LEU A 59 -15.36 5.40 -2.15
N GLN A 60 -15.94 4.29 -2.64
CA GLN A 60 -16.57 3.27 -1.80
C GLN A 60 -15.59 2.61 -0.82
N TYR A 61 -14.30 2.65 -1.13
CA TYR A 61 -13.24 2.05 -0.33
C TYR A 61 -12.42 3.08 0.46
N CYS A 62 -12.80 4.35 0.39
CA CYS A 62 -12.13 5.46 1.07
C CYS A 62 -12.91 5.92 2.30
N SER A 63 -12.20 6.41 3.33
CA SER A 63 -12.82 7.11 4.45
C SER A 63 -13.41 8.46 4.01
N THR A 64 -14.39 9.00 4.75
CA THR A 64 -15.05 10.28 4.43
C THR A 64 -14.07 11.42 4.13
N LYS A 65 -13.03 11.57 4.96
CA LYS A 65 -12.00 12.59 4.75
C LYS A 65 -11.26 12.43 3.41
N VAL A 66 -10.95 11.19 3.05
CA VAL A 66 -10.27 10.88 1.79
C VAL A 66 -11.23 11.08 0.60
N GLN A 67 -12.50 10.70 0.74
CA GLN A 67 -13.52 10.97 -0.28
C GLN A 67 -13.65 12.46 -0.56
N GLU A 68 -13.84 13.29 0.46
CA GLU A 68 -13.91 14.76 0.33
C GLU A 68 -12.65 15.34 -0.35
N THR A 69 -11.49 14.75 -0.06
CA THR A 69 -10.23 15.14 -0.70
C THR A 69 -10.23 14.78 -2.19
N ILE A 70 -10.62 13.55 -2.55
CA ILE A 70 -10.68 13.06 -3.94
C ILE A 70 -11.69 13.89 -4.73
N GLU A 71 -12.85 14.18 -4.15
CA GLU A 71 -13.89 15.00 -4.76
C GLU A 71 -13.41 16.43 -5.06
N GLY A 72 -12.39 16.93 -4.35
CA GLY A 72 -11.73 18.21 -4.62
C GLY A 72 -10.66 18.16 -5.72
N MET A 73 -10.30 16.99 -6.26
CA MET A 73 -9.25 16.85 -7.27
C MET A 73 -9.78 17.08 -8.70
N ILE A 74 -8.96 17.69 -9.55
CA ILE A 74 -9.33 17.99 -10.95
C ILE A 74 -9.62 16.70 -11.73
N HIS A 75 -8.82 15.65 -11.53
CA HIS A 75 -8.94 14.38 -12.25
C HIS A 75 -10.09 13.49 -11.75
N TYR A 76 -10.80 13.92 -10.71
CA TYR A 76 -12.10 13.38 -10.34
C TYR A 76 -13.22 13.94 -11.21
N HIS A 77 -13.19 15.26 -11.46
CA HIS A 77 -14.18 15.94 -12.31
C HIS A 77 -13.96 15.74 -13.81
N ILE A 78 -12.70 15.55 -14.22
CA ILE A 78 -12.31 15.17 -15.58
C ILE A 78 -11.74 13.76 -15.46
N PRO A 79 -12.57 12.71 -15.63
CA PRO A 79 -12.19 11.35 -15.28
C PRO A 79 -10.93 10.92 -16.02
N ASN A 80 -9.88 10.72 -15.25
CA ASN A 80 -8.61 10.19 -15.72
C ASN A 80 -7.99 9.39 -14.58
N TRP A 81 -8.08 8.07 -14.68
CA TRP A 81 -7.66 7.20 -13.58
C TRP A 81 -6.16 7.33 -13.30
N ASP A 82 -5.33 7.29 -14.35
CA ASP A 82 -3.87 7.36 -14.22
C ASP A 82 -3.40 8.65 -13.52
N ARG A 83 -4.02 9.79 -13.87
CA ARG A 83 -3.70 11.07 -13.24
C ARG A 83 -4.25 11.18 -11.83
N LEU A 84 -5.45 10.66 -11.57
CA LEU A 84 -5.98 10.62 -10.21
C LEU A 84 -5.12 9.73 -9.31
N LYS A 85 -4.64 8.59 -9.82
CA LYS A 85 -3.69 7.71 -9.13
C LYS A 85 -2.42 8.48 -8.74
N HIS A 86 -1.88 9.28 -9.66
CA HIS A 86 -0.71 10.10 -9.39
C HIS A 86 -0.98 11.18 -8.32
N ASP A 87 -2.13 11.86 -8.40
CA ASP A 87 -2.53 12.85 -7.40
C ASP A 87 -2.73 12.23 -6.01
N LEU A 88 -3.31 11.03 -5.95
CA LEU A 88 -3.48 10.25 -4.71
C LEU A 88 -2.13 9.86 -4.09
N LEU A 89 -1.19 9.37 -4.90
CA LEU A 89 0.17 9.06 -4.45
C LEU A 89 0.88 10.30 -3.90
N LYS A 90 0.71 11.44 -4.56
CA LYS A 90 1.29 12.71 -4.12
C LYS A 90 0.62 13.24 -2.85
N TYR A 91 -0.71 13.18 -2.76
CA TYR A 91 -1.47 13.63 -1.59
C TYR A 91 -1.11 12.82 -0.34
N SER A 92 -1.00 11.50 -0.50
CA SER A 92 -0.58 10.59 0.56
C SER A 92 0.93 10.55 0.71
N ASP A 93 1.67 11.62 0.36
CA ASP A 93 3.14 11.73 0.42
C ASP A 93 3.84 10.37 0.27
N ALA A 94 3.49 9.59 -0.76
CA ALA A 94 3.95 8.22 -0.88
C ALA A 94 5.49 8.16 -0.97
N ASP A 95 6.12 9.27 -1.35
CA ASP A 95 7.56 9.48 -1.33
C ASP A 95 8.16 9.46 0.10
N LEU A 96 7.41 9.87 1.13
CA LEU A 96 7.81 9.69 2.54
C LEU A 96 7.78 8.21 2.94
N SER A 97 6.92 7.40 2.32
CA SER A 97 6.91 5.93 2.53
C SER A 97 8.13 5.24 1.89
N ASP A 98 8.75 5.86 0.88
CA ASP A 98 10.04 5.44 0.34
C ASP A 98 11.20 5.72 1.30
N GLU A 99 10.98 6.39 2.45
CA GLU A 99 11.92 6.48 3.57
C GLU A 99 11.53 5.56 4.74
N ARG A 100 11.09 4.33 4.45
CA ARG A 100 10.66 3.34 5.45
C ARG A 100 11.69 3.09 6.57
N PHE A 101 12.98 3.10 6.24
CA PHE A 101 14.07 2.97 7.21
C PHE A 101 15.18 3.99 6.94
N TYR A 102 15.81 4.48 8.00
CA TYR A 102 16.99 5.33 7.96
C TYR A 102 18.22 4.57 8.45
N LYS A 103 19.43 5.04 8.10
CA LYS A 103 20.69 4.46 8.64
C LYS A 103 20.70 4.40 10.16
N LYS A 104 20.08 5.37 10.85
CA LYS A 104 19.95 5.37 12.31
C LYS A 104 19.13 4.19 12.83
N ASP A 105 18.14 3.72 12.08
CA ASP A 105 17.28 2.62 12.51
C ASP A 105 18.05 1.30 12.48
N LEU A 106 18.88 1.10 11.46
CA LEU A 106 19.81 -0.04 11.41
C LEU A 106 20.83 0.01 12.55
N LYS A 107 21.43 1.18 12.81
CA LYS A 107 22.36 1.36 13.95
C LYS A 107 21.68 1.06 15.28
N ASN A 108 20.49 1.60 15.52
CA ASN A 108 19.72 1.37 16.74
C ASN A 108 19.33 -0.11 16.88
N PHE A 109 18.94 -0.77 15.78
CA PHE A 109 18.65 -2.20 15.77
C PHE A 109 19.89 -3.00 16.21
N ILE A 110 21.05 -2.77 15.59
CA ILE A 110 22.30 -3.47 15.94
C ILE A 110 22.65 -3.23 17.42
N VAL A 111 22.66 -1.97 17.87
CA VAL A 111 22.96 -1.63 19.26
C VAL A 111 21.99 -2.33 20.22
N ASN A 112 20.69 -2.29 19.96
CA ASN A 112 19.69 -2.96 20.80
C ASN A 112 19.87 -4.48 20.80
N SER A 113 20.12 -5.09 19.64
CA SER A 113 20.34 -6.53 19.53
C SER A 113 21.63 -6.98 20.23
N MET A 114 22.67 -6.15 20.29
CA MET A 114 23.89 -6.46 21.06
C MET A 114 23.63 -6.61 22.57
N HIS A 115 22.57 -5.99 23.10
CA HIS A 115 22.18 -6.13 24.51
C HIS A 115 21.43 -7.44 24.79
N HIS A 116 21.08 -8.20 23.76
CA HIS A 116 20.31 -9.44 23.87
C HIS A 116 21.10 -10.63 23.33
N LEU A 117 21.49 -11.54 24.23
CA LEU A 117 22.12 -12.80 23.83
C LEU A 117 21.10 -13.70 23.11
N ILE A 118 21.46 -14.11 21.89
CA ILE A 118 20.63 -15.01 21.07
C ILE A 118 20.94 -16.46 21.48
N HIS A 119 20.08 -17.03 22.33
CA HIS A 119 20.28 -18.37 22.88
C HIS A 119 19.63 -19.50 22.08
N SER A 120 18.96 -19.21 20.97
CA SER A 120 18.28 -20.23 20.17
C SER A 120 18.33 -19.95 18.68
N LEU A 121 18.22 -21.02 17.90
CA LEU A 121 18.13 -20.94 16.44
C LEU A 121 16.89 -20.17 15.98
N ILE A 122 15.79 -20.24 16.74
CA ILE A 122 14.54 -19.52 16.44
C ILE A 122 14.77 -18.01 16.64
N ALA A 123 15.40 -17.62 17.75
CA ALA A 123 15.74 -16.22 18.01
C ALA A 123 16.73 -15.67 16.97
N PHE A 124 17.69 -16.48 16.53
CA PHE A 124 18.62 -16.12 15.46
C PHE A 124 17.91 -15.88 14.13
N ARG A 125 16.96 -16.74 13.76
CA ARG A 125 16.16 -16.57 12.54
C ARG A 125 15.29 -15.32 12.58
N SER A 126 14.69 -15.01 13.73
CA SER A 126 13.93 -13.77 13.91
C SER A 126 14.82 -12.55 13.74
N TYR A 127 15.96 -12.51 14.44
CA TYR A 127 16.96 -11.45 14.31
C TYR A 127 17.40 -11.26 12.85
N ASN A 128 17.71 -12.35 12.14
CA ASN A 128 18.13 -12.28 10.75
C ASN A 128 17.01 -11.76 9.83
N GLY A 129 15.75 -12.15 10.10
CA GLY A 129 14.58 -11.62 9.39
C GLY A 129 14.43 -10.11 9.57
N ASP A 130 14.55 -9.64 10.82
CA ASP A 130 14.47 -8.22 11.15
C ASP A 130 15.65 -7.42 10.57
N PHE A 131 16.86 -7.99 10.60
CA PHE A 131 18.05 -7.40 9.97
C PHE A 131 17.89 -7.27 8.46
N ILE A 132 17.41 -8.32 7.77
CA ILE A 132 17.14 -8.28 6.33
C ILE A 132 16.04 -7.27 6.01
N CYS A 133 15.01 -7.17 6.86
CA CYS A 133 13.93 -6.20 6.68
C CYS A 133 14.46 -4.76 6.67
N ILE A 134 15.31 -4.40 7.62
CA ILE A 134 15.85 -3.04 7.77
C ILE A 134 17.04 -2.82 6.81
N GLY A 135 18.08 -3.65 6.94
CA GLY A 135 19.33 -3.53 6.18
C GLY A 135 19.15 -3.84 4.69
N GLY A 136 18.39 -4.88 4.35
CA GLY A 136 18.15 -5.25 2.96
C GLY A 136 17.33 -4.19 2.22
N TRP A 137 16.35 -3.58 2.90
CA TRP A 137 15.62 -2.44 2.35
C TRP A 137 16.54 -1.23 2.14
N LEU A 138 17.39 -0.87 3.12
CA LEU A 138 18.36 0.23 2.99
C LEU A 138 19.35 0.00 1.84
N ARG A 139 19.79 -1.25 1.64
CA ARG A 139 20.70 -1.64 0.56
C ARG A 139 20.03 -1.51 -0.81
N ASN A 140 18.80 -2.01 -0.94
CA ASN A 140 18.06 -1.94 -2.20
C ASN A 140 17.73 -0.48 -2.61
N GLN A 141 17.60 0.42 -1.64
CA GLN A 141 17.46 1.86 -1.88
C GLN A 141 18.81 2.58 -2.10
N GLY A 142 19.93 1.86 -2.16
CA GLY A 142 21.28 2.43 -2.35
C GLY A 142 21.75 3.30 -1.19
N ARG A 143 21.09 3.23 -0.03
CA ARG A 143 21.46 4.04 1.15
C ARG A 143 22.66 3.45 1.87
N ILE A 144 22.86 2.13 1.82
CA ILE A 144 24.06 1.45 2.33
C ILE A 144 24.71 0.62 1.21
N SER A 145 26.04 0.51 1.26
CA SER A 145 26.83 -0.34 0.37
C SER A 145 26.75 -1.81 0.75
N GLU A 146 27.21 -2.69 -0.15
CA GLU A 146 27.30 -4.13 0.12
C GLU A 146 28.28 -4.45 1.26
N ASP A 147 29.35 -3.66 1.40
CA ASP A 147 30.30 -3.76 2.51
C ASP A 147 29.70 -3.30 3.86
N GLU A 148 28.73 -2.39 3.86
CA GLU A 148 28.00 -1.98 5.07
C GLU A 148 26.91 -2.99 5.49
N PHE A 149 26.55 -3.91 4.59
CA PHE A 149 25.49 -4.90 4.81
C PHE A 149 26.01 -6.27 5.26
N ASN A 150 27.22 -6.65 4.84
CA ASN A 150 27.89 -7.93 5.16
C ASN A 150 28.80 -7.83 6.39
#